data_AF-A0A1E8YZN8-F1
#
_entry.id   AF-A0A1E8YZN8-F1
#
_cell.length_a   1.000
_cell.length_b   1.000
_cell.length_c   1.000
_cell.angle_alpha   90.00
_cell.angle_beta   90.00
_cell.angle_gamma   90.00
#
_symmetry.space_group_name_H-M   'P 1'
#
loop_
_entity.id
_entity.type
_entity.pdbx_description
1 polymer ?
#
loop_
_entity_poly.entity_id
_entity_poly.type
_entity_poly.pdbx_seq_one_letter_code
_entity_poly.pdbx_strand_id
1 'polypeptide(L)'
;MGKKLSNYLFSTGSFLIDATREAVLKHEDDAVQQERYNGAKILTEALFEAKINDDEIIRLLQKYYFLSEEECEKLMISERTVNLPCKELETYLVRSEGYTRDEAVNFIHEKGIPDFLRENKGAWKLSPGQLFSKIQ
;
A
#
# COMPACT_ATOMS: atom_id res chain seq x y z
N MET A 1 -11.65 -9.10 -27.04
CA MET A 1 -12.26 -7.87 -26.46
C MET A 1 -11.34 -7.27 -25.38
N GLY A 2 -10.09 -6.91 -25.70
CA GLY A 2 -9.10 -6.42 -24.70
C GLY A 2 -8.85 -4.91 -24.70
N LYS A 3 -9.48 -4.15 -25.61
CA LYS A 3 -9.17 -2.72 -25.84
C LYS A 3 -9.95 -1.73 -24.96
N LYS A 4 -10.98 -2.17 -24.23
CA LYS A 4 -11.82 -1.27 -23.41
C LYS A 4 -11.29 -1.06 -21.98
N LEU A 5 -10.68 -2.09 -21.36
CA LEU A 5 -10.11 -2.01 -20.02
C LEU A 5 -8.83 -1.16 -19.98
N SER A 6 -7.96 -1.31 -20.98
CA SER A 6 -6.74 -0.52 -21.12
C SER A 6 -7.05 0.99 -21.17
N ASN A 7 -8.01 1.41 -21.99
CA ASN A 7 -8.35 2.83 -22.11
C ASN A 7 -8.95 3.44 -20.83
N TYR A 8 -9.61 2.64 -19.98
CA TYR A 8 -10.21 3.12 -18.72
C TYR A 8 -9.16 3.32 -17.61
N LEU A 9 -8.14 2.45 -17.57
CA LEU A 9 -7.00 2.61 -16.68
C LEU A 9 -6.13 3.82 -17.07
N PHE A 10 -5.96 4.05 -18.37
CA PHE A 10 -5.21 5.22 -18.87
C PHE A 10 -5.91 6.55 -18.58
N SER A 11 -7.25 6.63 -18.70
CA SER A 11 -7.96 7.90 -18.45
C SER A 11 -8.17 8.22 -16.97
N THR A 12 -8.37 7.20 -16.13
CA THR A 12 -8.63 7.40 -14.70
C THR A 12 -7.33 7.49 -13.90
N GLY A 13 -6.26 6.81 -14.34
CA GLY A 13 -4.94 6.89 -13.73
C GLY A 13 -4.19 8.20 -14.02
N SER A 14 -4.44 8.85 -15.17
CA SER A 14 -3.81 10.14 -15.50
C SER A 14 -4.13 11.23 -14.46
N PHE A 15 -5.36 11.27 -13.93
CA PHE A 15 -5.73 12.28 -12.94
C PHE A 15 -4.96 12.15 -11.61
N LEU A 16 -4.57 10.94 -11.21
CA LEU A 16 -3.74 10.69 -10.02
C LEU A 16 -2.23 10.91 -10.30
N ILE A 17 -1.79 10.62 -11.54
CA ILE A 17 -0.39 10.74 -11.98
C ILE A 17 0.01 12.20 -12.22
N ASP A 18 -0.92 13.05 -12.67
CA ASP A 18 -0.62 14.44 -12.98
C ASP A 18 -0.47 15.29 -11.69
N ALA A 19 -1.21 14.95 -10.62
CA ALA A 19 -1.10 15.62 -9.32
C ALA A 19 0.23 15.36 -8.59
N THR A 20 0.95 14.28 -8.90
CA THR A 20 2.24 13.93 -8.28
C THR A 20 3.44 14.47 -9.05
N ARG A 21 3.26 14.87 -10.30
CA ARG A 21 4.34 15.30 -11.20
C ARG A 21 4.82 16.74 -10.93
N GLU A 22 3.99 17.60 -10.34
CA GLU A 22 4.24 19.05 -10.26
C GLU A 22 5.06 19.51 -9.04
N ALA A 23 5.40 18.61 -8.10
CA ALA A 23 6.16 18.95 -6.88
C ALA A 23 7.69 18.74 -6.97
N VAL A 24 8.20 18.17 -8.08
CA VAL A 24 9.60 17.72 -8.15
C VAL A 24 10.52 18.77 -8.79
N LEU A 25 10.68 19.94 -8.15
CA LEU A 25 11.75 20.89 -8.47
C LEU A 25 12.46 21.44 -7.23
N LYS A 26 13.64 20.84 -6.99
CA LYS A 26 14.87 21.35 -6.33
C LYS A 26 14.87 21.69 -4.83
N HIS A 27 15.76 20.92 -4.16
CA HIS A 27 16.52 21.10 -2.91
C HIS A 27 16.06 20.34 -1.66
N GLU A 28 17.08 19.78 -0.97
CA GLU A 28 17.12 18.79 0.14
C GLU A 28 17.03 17.32 -0.29
N ASP A 29 18.18 16.74 -0.64
CA ASP A 29 18.31 15.37 -1.20
C ASP A 29 17.62 14.31 -0.33
N ASP A 30 17.68 14.38 1.00
CA ASP A 30 17.04 13.37 1.86
C ASP A 30 15.51 13.50 1.89
N ALA A 31 14.97 14.72 1.92
CA ALA A 31 13.53 14.96 1.92
C ALA A 31 12.90 14.52 0.59
N VAL A 32 13.58 14.83 -0.53
CA VAL A 32 13.15 14.40 -1.87
C VAL A 32 13.19 12.88 -2.00
N GLN A 33 14.20 12.20 -1.44
CA GLN A 33 14.26 10.73 -1.46
C GLN A 33 13.17 10.10 -0.59
N GLN A 34 12.88 10.67 0.58
CA GLN A 34 11.78 10.21 1.43
C GLN A 34 10.42 10.40 0.76
N GLU A 35 10.18 11.55 0.14
CA GLU A 35 8.95 11.81 -0.62
C GLU A 35 8.77 10.86 -1.79
N ARG A 36 9.87 10.59 -2.53
CA ARG A 36 9.86 9.58 -3.60
C ARG A 36 9.50 8.20 -3.07
N TYR A 37 10.14 7.76 -1.98
CA TYR A 37 9.86 6.45 -1.40
C TYR A 37 8.41 6.35 -0.87
N ASN A 38 7.89 7.42 -0.27
CA ASN A 38 6.49 7.49 0.16
C ASN A 38 5.53 7.44 -1.04
N GLY A 39 5.85 8.13 -2.13
CA GLY A 39 5.09 8.02 -3.38
C GLY A 39 5.08 6.61 -3.94
N ALA A 40 6.22 5.91 -3.89
CA ALA A 40 6.33 4.51 -4.33
C ALA A 40 5.45 3.59 -3.47
N LYS A 41 5.38 3.80 -2.15
CA LYS A 41 4.47 3.07 -1.25
C LYS A 41 3.01 3.24 -1.65
N ILE A 42 2.56 4.50 -1.78
CA ILE A 42 1.17 4.84 -2.15
C ILE A 42 0.82 4.22 -3.51
N LEU A 43 1.73 4.28 -4.49
CA LEU A 43 1.51 3.64 -5.78
C LEU A 43 1.40 2.12 -5.64
N THR A 44 2.31 1.49 -4.90
CA THR A 44 2.33 0.03 -4.69
C THR A 44 1.03 -0.45 -4.05
N GLU A 45 0.57 0.26 -3.01
CA GLU A 45 -0.69 0.02 -2.33
C GLU A 45 -1.87 0.10 -3.31
N ALA A 46 -2.00 1.19 -4.07
CA ALA A 46 -3.07 1.37 -5.04
C ALA A 46 -3.07 0.27 -6.13
N LEU A 47 -1.89 -0.17 -6.56
CA LEU A 47 -1.76 -1.24 -7.55
C LEU A 47 -2.14 -2.62 -6.97
N PHE A 48 -1.86 -2.88 -5.68
CA PHE A 48 -2.34 -4.09 -5.01
C PHE A 48 -3.87 -4.08 -4.85
N GLU A 49 -4.46 -2.96 -4.45
CA GLU A 49 -5.93 -2.81 -4.38
C GLU A 49 -6.58 -3.04 -5.77
N ALA A 50 -5.93 -2.56 -6.83
CA ALA A 50 -6.34 -2.77 -8.22
C ALA A 50 -6.04 -4.19 -8.76
N LYS A 51 -5.44 -5.07 -7.95
CA LYS A 51 -5.09 -6.46 -8.30
C LYS A 51 -4.19 -6.57 -9.53
N ILE A 52 -3.27 -5.61 -9.69
CA ILE A 52 -2.23 -5.66 -10.71
C ILE A 52 -1.22 -6.76 -10.33
N ASN A 53 -0.68 -7.45 -11.34
CA ASN A 53 0.30 -8.51 -11.11
C ASN A 53 1.66 -7.94 -10.66
N ASP A 54 2.42 -8.75 -9.94
CA ASP A 54 3.69 -8.34 -9.30
C ASP A 54 4.72 -7.80 -10.31
N ASP A 55 4.91 -8.49 -11.45
CA ASP A 55 5.89 -8.09 -12.47
C ASP A 55 5.59 -6.70 -13.05
N GLU A 56 4.30 -6.39 -13.25
CA GLU A 56 3.86 -5.09 -13.74
C GLU A 56 4.04 -4.00 -12.69
N ILE A 57 3.84 -4.32 -11.40
CA ILE A 57 4.11 -3.38 -10.29
C ILE A 57 5.61 -3.05 -10.27
N ILE A 58 6.48 -4.07 -10.29
CA ILE A 58 7.94 -3.88 -10.33
C ILE A 58 8.33 -2.99 -11.51
N ARG A 59 7.81 -3.29 -12.70
CA ARG A 59 8.08 -2.50 -13.92
C ARG A 59 7.69 -1.02 -13.77
N LEU A 60 6.54 -0.74 -13.14
CA LEU A 60 6.06 0.63 -12.94
C LEU A 60 6.91 1.38 -11.89
N LEU A 61 7.28 0.71 -10.79
CA LEU A 61 8.14 1.27 -9.75
C LEU A 61 9.54 1.57 -10.28
N GLN A 62 10.15 0.66 -11.03
CA GLN A 62 11.44 0.89 -11.69
C GLN A 62 11.37 2.08 -12.67
N LYS A 63 10.28 2.17 -13.45
CA LYS A 63 10.12 3.21 -14.46
C LYS A 63 9.93 4.62 -13.88
N TYR A 64 9.13 4.76 -12.82
CA TYR A 64 8.70 6.08 -12.33
C TYR A 64 9.41 6.51 -11.05
N TYR A 65 9.89 5.55 -10.25
CA TYR A 65 10.56 5.81 -8.97
C TYR A 65 12.04 5.38 -8.97
N PHE A 66 12.53 4.82 -10.08
CA PHE A 66 13.94 4.43 -10.27
C PHE A 66 14.48 3.47 -9.19
N LEU A 67 13.59 2.69 -8.58
CA LEU A 67 13.96 1.63 -7.66
C LEU A 67 14.59 0.47 -8.43
N SER A 68 15.55 -0.22 -7.82
CA SER A 68 16.03 -1.52 -8.28
C SER A 68 14.96 -2.60 -8.06
N GLU A 69 15.11 -3.74 -8.74
CA GLU A 69 14.22 -4.90 -8.53
C GLU A 69 14.17 -5.34 -7.07
N GLU A 70 15.33 -5.42 -6.40
CA GLU A 70 15.43 -5.76 -4.98
C GLU A 70 14.69 -4.75 -4.08
N GLU A 71 14.79 -3.45 -4.39
CA GLU A 71 14.06 -2.40 -3.65
C GLU A 71 12.55 -2.50 -3.87
N CYS A 72 12.11 -2.77 -5.10
CA CYS A 72 10.71 -3.02 -5.42
C CYS A 72 10.18 -4.24 -4.64
N GLU A 73 10.91 -5.35 -4.63
CA GLU A 73 10.53 -6.56 -3.90
C GLU A 73 10.42 -6.30 -2.40
N LYS A 74 11.41 -5.63 -1.80
CA LYS A 74 11.39 -5.25 -0.38
C LYS A 74 10.18 -4.39 -0.03
N LEU A 75 9.91 -3.38 -0.86
CA LEU A 75 8.76 -2.50 -0.72
C LEU A 75 7.45 -3.30 -0.78
N MET A 76 7.28 -4.10 -1.84
CA MET A 76 6.10 -4.93 -2.08
C MET A 76 5.85 -5.94 -0.97
N ILE A 77 6.90 -6.56 -0.43
CA ILE A 77 6.78 -7.48 0.71
C ILE A 77 6.26 -6.73 1.94
N SER A 78 6.83 -5.57 2.28
CA SER A 78 6.36 -4.77 3.42
C SER A 78 4.89 -4.35 3.26
N GLU A 79 4.53 -3.85 2.08
CA GLU A 79 3.17 -3.41 1.80
C GLU A 79 2.17 -4.58 1.89
N ARG A 80 2.48 -5.71 1.23
CA ARG A 80 1.60 -6.88 1.21
C ARG A 80 1.42 -7.54 2.56
N THR A 81 2.49 -7.61 3.35
CA THR A 81 2.50 -8.45 4.56
C THR A 81 2.18 -7.69 5.84
N VAL A 82 2.26 -6.35 5.83
CA VAL A 82 2.05 -5.54 7.02
C VAL A 82 1.02 -4.44 6.75
N ASN A 83 1.32 -3.52 5.84
CA ASN A 83 0.53 -2.29 5.69
C ASN A 83 -0.87 -2.55 5.15
N LEU A 84 -0.99 -3.35 4.09
CA LEU A 84 -2.27 -3.68 3.50
C LEU A 84 -3.18 -4.45 4.48
N PRO A 85 -2.72 -5.52 5.18
CA PRO A 85 -3.52 -6.15 6.23
C PRO A 85 -3.95 -5.21 7.36
N CYS A 86 -3.08 -4.28 7.79
CA CYS A 86 -3.44 -3.26 8.79
C CYS A 86 -4.55 -2.34 8.29
N LYS A 87 -4.47 -1.88 7.04
CA LYS A 87 -5.49 -1.00 6.44
C LYS A 87 -6.83 -1.73 6.21
N GLU A 88 -6.76 -2.99 5.81
CA GLU A 88 -7.95 -3.84 5.69
C GLU A 88 -8.60 -4.08 7.07
N LEU A 89 -7.79 -4.28 8.12
CA LEU A 89 -8.25 -4.37 9.50
C LEU A 89 -8.88 -3.05 9.98
N GLU A 90 -8.25 -1.90 9.73
CA GLU A 90 -8.80 -0.58 10.05
C GLU A 90 -10.18 -0.41 9.40
N THR A 91 -10.26 -0.72 8.11
CA THR A 91 -11.52 -0.66 7.35
C THR A 91 -12.58 -1.59 7.93
N TYR A 92 -12.20 -2.80 8.34
CA TYR A 92 -13.10 -3.76 8.97
C TYR A 92 -13.61 -3.27 10.33
N LEU A 93 -12.74 -2.75 11.20
CA LEU A 93 -13.12 -2.23 12.51
C LEU A 93 -14.14 -1.09 12.36
N VAL A 94 -13.92 -0.19 11.40
CA VAL A 94 -14.83 0.93 11.15
C VAL A 94 -16.16 0.47 10.55
N ARG A 95 -16.13 -0.41 9.54
CA ARG A 95 -17.34 -0.76 8.77
C ARG A 95 -18.16 -1.89 9.36
N SER A 96 -17.55 -2.76 10.15
CA SER A 96 -18.18 -3.99 10.66
C SER A 96 -18.32 -3.98 12.18
N GLU A 97 -17.33 -3.47 12.91
CA GLU A 97 -17.30 -3.51 14.39
C GLU A 97 -17.75 -2.17 15.03
N GLY A 98 -18.02 -1.15 14.23
CA GLY A 98 -18.58 0.13 14.69
C GLY A 98 -17.57 1.08 15.33
N TYR A 99 -16.27 0.87 15.12
CA TYR A 99 -15.21 1.76 15.62
C TYR A 99 -15.22 3.09 14.84
N THR A 100 -14.86 4.18 15.49
CA THR A 100 -14.39 5.37 14.78
C THR A 100 -13.04 5.09 14.12
N ARG A 101 -12.63 5.92 13.15
CA ARG A 101 -11.32 5.77 12.51
C ARG A 101 -10.17 5.91 13.51
N ASP A 102 -10.27 6.87 14.42
CA ASP A 102 -9.24 7.10 15.44
C ASP A 102 -9.13 5.92 16.40
N GLU A 103 -10.26 5.34 16.83
CA GLU A 103 -10.26 4.13 17.66
C GLU A 103 -9.66 2.93 16.93
N ALA A 104 -9.94 2.76 15.63
CA ALA A 104 -9.38 1.69 14.83
C ALA A 104 -7.85 1.82 14.70
N VAL A 105 -7.35 3.02 14.41
CA VAL A 105 -5.89 3.30 14.33
C VAL A 105 -5.23 3.07 15.70
N ASN A 106 -5.83 3.58 16.77
CA ASN A 106 -5.32 3.38 18.13
C ASN A 106 -5.29 1.89 18.50
N PHE A 107 -6.35 1.14 18.20
CA PHE A 107 -6.37 -0.30 18.42
C PHE A 107 -5.22 -1.02 17.69
N ILE A 108 -5.00 -0.69 16.41
CA ILE A 108 -3.92 -1.29 15.61
C ILE A 108 -2.55 -1.01 16.22
N HIS A 109 -2.33 0.22 16.71
CA HIS A 109 -1.08 0.63 17.33
C HIS A 109 -0.89 -0.01 18.71
N GLU A 110 -1.89 0.08 19.58
CA GLU A 110 -1.84 -0.44 20.96
C GLU A 110 -1.69 -1.95 21.02
N LYS A 111 -2.30 -2.67 20.07
CA LYS A 111 -2.18 -4.13 19.97
C LYS A 111 -0.93 -4.58 19.24
N GLY A 112 -0.10 -3.67 18.74
CA GLY A 112 1.15 -4.02 18.04
C GLY A 112 0.91 -4.87 16.80
N ILE A 113 -0.19 -4.65 16.07
CA ILE A 113 -0.53 -5.46 14.88
C ILE A 113 0.60 -5.51 13.86
N PRO A 114 1.32 -4.39 13.55
CA PRO A 114 2.43 -4.45 12.62
C PRO A 114 3.54 -5.41 13.06
N ASP A 115 3.86 -5.45 14.35
CA ASP A 115 4.90 -6.34 14.89
C ASP A 115 4.42 -7.80 14.89
N PHE A 116 3.16 -8.02 15.29
CA PHE A 116 2.53 -9.34 15.18
C PHE A 116 2.61 -9.90 13.75
N LEU A 117 2.31 -9.09 12.73
CA LEU A 117 2.37 -9.49 11.32
C LEU A 117 3.80 -9.79 10.85
N ARG A 118 4.81 -9.04 11.33
CA ARG A 118 6.23 -9.28 11.02
C ARG A 118 6.73 -10.58 11.63
N GLU A 119 6.35 -10.87 12.87
CA GLU A 119 6.79 -12.05 13.61
C GLU A 119 6.09 -13.34 13.15
N ASN A 120 4.81 -13.25 12.79
CA ASN A 120 3.99 -14.40 12.44
C ASN A 120 3.85 -14.55 10.93
N LYS A 121 4.82 -15.25 10.32
CA LYS A 121 4.82 -15.53 8.87
C LYS A 121 3.50 -16.15 8.42
N GLY A 122 2.83 -15.49 7.48
CA GLY A 122 1.57 -15.95 6.90
C GLY A 122 0.31 -15.41 7.58
N ALA A 123 0.43 -14.70 8.72
CA ALA A 123 -0.71 -14.02 9.35
C ALA A 123 -1.35 -12.96 8.44
N TRP A 124 -0.58 -12.36 7.53
CA TRP A 124 -1.08 -11.44 6.51
C TRP A 124 -2.13 -12.03 5.55
N LYS A 125 -2.24 -13.36 5.47
CA LYS A 125 -3.25 -14.05 4.65
C LYS A 125 -4.59 -14.19 5.35
N LEU A 126 -4.65 -13.87 6.64
CA LEU A 126 -5.89 -13.90 7.40
C LEU A 126 -6.80 -12.78 6.90
N SER A 127 -8.10 -13.07 6.81
CA SER A 127 -9.07 -11.99 6.62
C SER A 127 -9.08 -11.04 7.82
N PRO A 128 -9.51 -9.78 7.66
CA PRO A 128 -9.57 -8.80 8.74
C PRO A 128 -10.30 -9.30 9.99
N GLY A 129 -11.44 -9.98 9.84
CA GLY A 129 -12.18 -10.55 10.97
C GLY A 129 -11.41 -11.67 11.69
N GLN A 130 -10.70 -12.53 10.95
CA GLN A 130 -9.85 -13.57 11.54
C GLN A 130 -8.64 -12.97 12.27
N LEU A 131 -8.06 -11.90 11.72
CA LEU A 131 -6.97 -11.17 12.35
C LEU A 131 -7.45 -10.52 13.66
N PHE A 132 -8.62 -9.88 13.63
CA PHE A 132 -9.25 -9.29 14.81
C PHE A 132 -9.51 -10.33 15.91
N SER A 133 -10.17 -11.45 15.58
CA SER A 133 -10.48 -12.51 16.55
C SER A 133 -9.26 -13.19 17.18
N LYS A 134 -8.08 -13.13 16.54
CA LYS A 134 -6.84 -13.69 17.09
C LYS A 134 -6.16 -12.79 18.11
N ILE A 135 -6.50 -11.50 18.11
CA ILE A 135 -5.79 -10.44 18.83
C ILE A 135 -6.63 -9.87 19.97
N GLN A 136 -7.95 -10.13 19.93
CA GLN A 136 -8.86 -9.98 21.06
C GLN A 136 -8.56 -11.01 22.15
#